data_AF-A0A421K5L4-F1
#
_entry.id   AF-A0A421K5L4-F1
#
_cell.length_a   1.000
_cell.length_b   1.000
_cell.length_c   1.000
_cell.angle_alpha   90.00
_cell.angle_beta   90.00
_cell.angle_gamma   90.00
#
_symmetry.space_group_name_H-M   'P 1'
#
loop_
_entity.id
_entity.type
_entity.pdbx_description
1 polymer ?
#
loop_
_entity_poly.entity_id
_entity_poly.type
_entity_poly.pdbx_seq_one_letter_code
_entity_poly.pdbx_strand_id
1 'polypeptide(L)'
;MSETNIFLSAGALQSYTAIIIAFLVYLLGLKAYHKQKSYEQVKSRYLTEGLDLWTSQCDYVLGVFRRNWSLMLRVTKEYREYDNNANINDFFEKFIELDYAHYQIAPNSRIRSLINNEVFWNCYQNIFAFVATSNDSMKADFGVALRKMVERQNHPGKSDFINAAVQMSDDQDEKSKPFYEMVSIMFQLSELLAKSNYSINDMHKFSLRRDVRDKVEEMQNKLT
;
A
#
# COMPACT_ATOMS: atom_id res chain seq x y z
N MET A 1 39.52 17.87 -68.63
CA MET A 1 38.58 16.75 -68.38
C MET A 1 38.84 16.01 -67.05
N SER A 2 39.39 16.67 -66.02
CA SER A 2 39.74 16.00 -64.74
C SER A 2 38.90 16.45 -63.52
N GLU A 3 38.18 17.58 -63.60
CA GLU A 3 37.54 18.19 -62.42
C GLU A 3 36.11 17.66 -62.16
N THR A 4 35.42 17.17 -63.18
CA THR A 4 34.05 16.65 -63.07
C THR A 4 33.95 15.33 -62.31
N ASN A 5 34.98 14.47 -62.38
CA ASN A 5 35.00 13.21 -61.62
C ASN A 5 35.24 13.42 -60.10
N ILE A 6 35.92 14.50 -59.72
CA ILE A 6 36.19 14.81 -58.31
C ILE A 6 34.91 15.32 -57.63
N PHE A 7 34.14 16.19 -58.29
CA PHE A 7 32.86 16.70 -57.77
C PHE A 7 31.78 15.61 -57.61
N LEU A 8 31.68 14.68 -58.56
CA LEU A 8 30.76 13.54 -58.46
C LEU A 8 31.12 12.61 -57.29
N SER A 9 32.41 12.41 -57.02
CA SER A 9 32.87 11.59 -55.88
C SER A 9 32.59 12.24 -54.51
N ALA A 10 32.70 13.57 -54.41
CA ALA A 10 32.45 14.32 -53.18
C ALA A 10 30.95 14.37 -52.83
N GLY A 11 30.08 14.59 -53.81
CA GLY A 11 28.61 14.59 -53.61
C GLY A 11 28.06 13.20 -53.26
N ALA A 12 28.61 12.16 -53.87
CA ALA A 12 28.28 10.78 -53.52
C ALA A 12 28.71 10.44 -52.09
N LEU A 13 29.94 10.80 -51.70
CA LEU A 13 30.44 10.59 -50.34
C LEU A 13 29.57 11.28 -49.28
N GLN A 14 29.18 12.54 -49.51
CA GLN A 14 28.26 13.27 -48.62
C GLN A 14 26.91 12.55 -48.48
N SER A 15 26.34 12.07 -49.58
CA SER A 15 25.06 11.34 -49.57
C SER A 15 25.15 10.03 -48.79
N TYR A 16 26.23 9.26 -48.98
CA TYR A 16 26.47 8.03 -48.20
C TYR A 16 26.69 8.31 -46.72
N THR A 17 27.45 9.36 -46.37
CA THR A 17 27.63 9.74 -44.96
C THR A 17 26.31 10.16 -44.31
N ALA A 18 25.45 10.90 -45.00
CA ALA A 18 24.13 11.27 -44.49
C ALA A 18 23.24 10.05 -44.24
N ILE A 19 23.24 9.08 -45.16
CA ILE A 19 22.49 7.82 -45.00
C ILE A 19 23.02 7.00 -43.82
N ILE A 20 24.35 6.87 -43.68
CA ILE A 20 24.97 6.15 -42.56
C ILE A 20 24.63 6.84 -41.23
N ILE A 21 24.72 8.16 -41.16
CA ILE A 21 24.36 8.94 -39.96
C ILE A 21 22.88 8.74 -39.64
N ALA A 22 21.98 8.86 -40.63
CA ALA A 22 20.55 8.64 -40.43
C ALA A 22 20.25 7.21 -39.93
N PHE A 23 20.94 6.21 -40.46
CA PHE A 23 20.82 4.82 -40.02
C PHE A 23 21.32 4.62 -38.58
N LEU A 24 22.47 5.22 -38.22
CA LEU A 24 22.98 5.18 -36.85
C LEU A 24 22.04 5.87 -35.86
N VAL A 25 21.48 7.03 -36.22
CA VAL A 25 20.49 7.74 -35.41
C VAL A 25 19.22 6.90 -35.25
N TYR A 26 18.75 6.25 -36.31
CA TYR A 26 17.62 5.32 -36.25
C TYR A 26 17.86 4.17 -35.28
N LEU A 27 19.03 3.52 -35.35
CA LEU A 27 19.38 2.40 -34.46
C LEU A 27 19.49 2.84 -32.99
N LEU A 28 20.09 4.01 -32.73
CA LEU A 28 20.17 4.58 -31.38
C LEU A 28 18.78 4.94 -30.84
N GLY A 29 17.91 5.52 -31.69
CA GLY A 29 16.53 5.83 -31.36
C GLY A 29 15.72 4.57 -31.03
N LEU A 30 15.86 3.51 -31.83
CA LEU A 30 15.19 2.23 -31.58
C LEU A 30 15.63 1.61 -30.24
N LYS A 31 16.94 1.63 -29.96
CA LYS A 31 17.49 1.13 -28.70
C LYS A 31 17.00 1.93 -27.49
N ALA A 32 16.97 3.26 -27.61
CA ALA A 32 16.46 4.15 -26.56
C ALA A 32 14.95 3.90 -26.31
N TYR A 33 14.17 3.77 -27.38
CA TYR A 33 12.73 3.47 -27.30
C TYR A 33 12.44 2.15 -26.59
N HIS A 34 13.11 1.05 -26.97
CA HIS A 34 12.92 -0.24 -26.31
C HIS A 34 13.32 -0.22 -24.83
N LYS A 35 14.40 0.49 -24.50
CA LYS A 35 14.85 0.67 -23.12
C LYS A 35 13.82 1.44 -22.30
N GLN A 36 13.30 2.55 -22.82
CA GLN A 36 12.25 3.33 -22.17
C GLN A 36 10.97 2.50 -21.97
N LYS A 37 10.52 1.80 -23.01
CA LYS A 37 9.32 0.96 -22.94
C LYS A 37 9.45 -0.14 -21.88
N SER A 38 10.64 -0.75 -21.75
CA SER A 38 10.89 -1.75 -20.69
C SER A 38 10.78 -1.12 -19.30
N TYR A 39 11.30 0.09 -19.11
CA TYR A 39 11.21 0.81 -17.84
C TYR A 39 9.78 1.18 -17.47
N GLU A 40 9.00 1.65 -18.44
CA GLU A 40 7.57 1.95 -18.24
C GLU A 40 6.78 0.70 -17.84
N GLN A 41 7.05 -0.44 -18.49
CA GLN A 41 6.42 -1.72 -18.14
C GLN A 41 6.75 -2.17 -16.72
N VAL A 42 8.01 -2.01 -16.30
CA VAL A 42 8.43 -2.30 -14.91
C VAL A 42 7.68 -1.44 -13.92
N LYS A 43 7.64 -0.12 -14.15
CA LYS A 43 6.95 0.81 -13.25
C LYS A 43 5.47 0.50 -13.18
N SER A 44 4.80 0.33 -14.31
CA SER A 44 3.39 -0.04 -14.34
C SER A 44 3.13 -1.34 -13.56
N ARG A 45 3.90 -2.40 -13.82
CA ARG A 45 3.64 -3.72 -13.22
C ARG A 45 3.95 -3.80 -11.73
N TYR A 46 5.10 -3.27 -11.29
CA TYR A 46 5.62 -3.52 -9.94
C TYR A 46 5.44 -2.33 -9.01
N LEU A 47 5.55 -1.10 -9.51
CA LEU A 47 5.31 0.10 -8.72
C LEU A 47 3.80 0.35 -8.61
N THR A 48 3.14 0.67 -9.72
CA THR A 48 1.73 1.07 -9.71
C THR A 48 0.79 -0.09 -9.36
N GLU A 49 0.88 -1.21 -10.07
CA GLU A 49 -0.02 -2.35 -9.83
C GLU A 49 0.49 -3.35 -8.77
N GLY A 50 1.63 -3.05 -8.15
CA GLY A 50 2.26 -3.87 -7.11
C GLY A 50 2.29 -3.11 -5.79
N LEU A 51 3.40 -2.42 -5.53
CA LEU A 51 3.66 -1.74 -4.25
C LEU A 51 2.63 -0.65 -3.92
N ASP A 52 2.29 0.22 -4.88
CA ASP A 52 1.35 1.34 -4.64
C ASP A 52 -0.07 0.82 -4.41
N LEU A 53 -0.50 -0.17 -5.20
CA LEU A 53 -1.81 -0.80 -5.02
C LEU A 53 -1.91 -1.55 -3.69
N TRP A 54 -0.85 -2.27 -3.29
CA TRP A 54 -0.77 -2.93 -1.98
C TRP A 54 -0.88 -1.92 -0.84
N THR A 55 -0.14 -0.80 -0.94
CA THR A 55 -0.12 0.27 0.06
C THR A 55 -1.50 0.92 0.18
N SER A 56 -2.12 1.26 -0.96
CA SER A 56 -3.47 1.82 -1.03
C SER A 56 -4.52 0.90 -0.39
N GLN A 57 -4.41 -0.41 -0.60
CA GLN A 57 -5.31 -1.39 0.02
C GLN A 57 -5.11 -1.46 1.54
N CYS A 58 -3.87 -1.45 2.03
CA CYS A 58 -3.60 -1.43 3.47
C CYS A 58 -4.09 -0.13 4.12
N ASP A 59 -3.87 1.01 3.46
CA ASP A 59 -4.37 2.32 3.91
C ASP A 59 -5.89 2.36 3.99
N TYR A 60 -6.58 1.78 2.99
CA TYR A 60 -8.03 1.63 3.02
C TYR A 60 -8.49 0.85 4.25
N VAL A 61 -7.92 -0.33 4.47
CA VAL A 61 -8.31 -1.22 5.58
C VAL A 61 -8.02 -0.60 6.94
N LEU A 62 -6.83 -0.03 7.12
CA LEU A 62 -6.48 0.69 8.35
C LEU A 62 -7.31 1.98 8.54
N GLY A 63 -7.76 2.59 7.45
CA GLY A 63 -8.69 3.71 7.46
C GLY A 63 -10.08 3.33 7.97
N VAL A 64 -10.60 2.16 7.56
CA VAL A 64 -11.84 1.59 8.10
C VAL A 64 -11.73 1.40 9.62
N PHE A 65 -10.63 0.75 10.07
CA PHE A 65 -10.36 0.57 11.49
C PHE A 65 -10.34 1.91 12.24
N ARG A 66 -9.54 2.89 11.82
CA ARG A 66 -9.44 4.21 12.48
C ARG A 66 -10.79 4.90 12.59
N ARG A 67 -11.60 4.86 11.53
CA ARG A 67 -12.92 5.48 11.54
C ARG A 67 -13.84 4.80 12.57
N ASN A 68 -13.93 3.48 12.55
CA ASN A 68 -14.78 2.72 13.49
C ASN A 68 -14.29 2.85 14.94
N TRP A 69 -12.97 2.84 15.16
CA TRP A 69 -12.34 3.09 16.45
C TRP A 69 -12.66 4.49 16.99
N SER A 70 -12.54 5.53 16.16
CA SER A 70 -12.90 6.90 16.54
C SER A 70 -14.39 7.05 16.87
N LEU A 71 -15.24 6.31 16.15
CA LEU A 71 -16.69 6.28 16.39
C LEU A 71 -17.00 5.62 17.74
N MET A 72 -16.34 4.50 18.06
CA MET A 72 -16.45 3.84 19.37
C MET A 72 -16.08 4.79 20.51
N LEU A 73 -14.95 5.48 20.40
CA LEU A 73 -14.51 6.46 21.41
C LEU A 73 -15.49 7.62 21.56
N ARG A 74 -15.97 8.17 20.44
CA ARG A 74 -16.94 9.28 20.46
C ARG A 74 -18.21 8.88 21.20
N VAL A 75 -18.79 7.73 20.85
CA VAL A 75 -20.05 7.29 21.46
C VAL A 75 -19.84 6.88 22.92
N THR A 76 -18.69 6.31 23.28
CA THR A 76 -18.32 6.07 24.69
C THR A 76 -18.26 7.36 25.48
N LYS A 77 -17.68 8.42 24.91
CA LYS A 77 -17.65 9.76 25.52
C LYS A 77 -19.05 10.34 25.66
N GLU A 78 -19.88 10.27 24.62
CA GLU A 78 -21.27 10.74 24.67
C GLU A 78 -22.08 10.01 25.75
N TYR A 79 -21.92 8.68 25.87
CA TYR A 79 -22.57 7.91 26.93
C TYR A 79 -22.07 8.30 28.33
N ARG A 80 -20.77 8.62 28.48
CA ARG A 80 -20.21 9.14 29.73
C ARG A 80 -20.86 10.48 30.12
N GLU A 81 -20.98 11.41 29.18
CA GLU A 81 -21.41 12.79 29.41
C GLU A 81 -22.93 12.97 29.48
N TYR A 82 -23.68 12.27 28.61
CA TYR A 82 -25.11 12.48 28.40
C TYR A 82 -25.98 11.29 28.83
N ASP A 83 -25.35 10.23 29.36
CA ASP A 83 -26.02 9.02 29.84
C ASP A 83 -26.99 8.45 28.79
N ASN A 84 -28.27 8.31 29.09
CA ASN A 84 -29.22 7.63 28.22
C ASN A 84 -29.68 8.48 27.01
N ASN A 85 -29.24 9.73 26.91
CA ASN A 85 -29.52 10.59 25.76
C ASN A 85 -28.53 10.38 24.60
N ALA A 86 -27.54 9.50 24.76
CA ALA A 86 -26.63 9.14 23.68
C ALA A 86 -27.39 8.43 22.54
N ASN A 87 -27.27 8.93 21.32
CA ASN A 87 -27.91 8.31 20.15
C ASN A 87 -27.08 7.10 19.68
N ILE A 88 -27.27 5.95 20.30
CA ILE A 88 -26.54 4.72 19.93
C ILE A 88 -26.83 4.26 18.51
N ASN A 89 -28.01 4.55 17.97
CA ASN A 89 -28.32 4.14 16.60
C ASN A 89 -27.36 4.80 15.60
N ASP A 90 -26.87 6.00 15.92
CA ASP A 90 -25.82 6.68 15.17
C ASP A 90 -24.52 5.86 15.05
N PHE A 91 -24.17 5.08 16.09
CA PHE A 91 -23.01 4.17 16.05
C PHE A 91 -23.18 3.14 14.94
N PHE A 92 -24.32 2.45 14.91
CA PHE A 92 -24.55 1.36 13.96
C PHE A 92 -24.79 1.87 12.54
N GLU A 93 -25.44 3.02 12.38
CA GLU A 93 -25.67 3.64 11.07
C GLU A 93 -24.37 4.14 10.43
N LYS A 94 -23.43 4.67 11.22
CA LYS A 94 -22.16 5.22 10.72
C LYS A 94 -21.02 4.22 10.69
N PHE A 95 -21.20 3.03 11.27
CA PHE A 95 -20.23 1.95 11.27
C PHE A 95 -19.96 1.49 9.84
N ILE A 96 -18.68 1.39 9.46
CA ILE A 96 -18.31 0.91 8.13
C ILE A 96 -17.97 -0.58 8.21
N GLU A 97 -18.61 -1.36 7.36
CA GLU A 97 -18.19 -2.74 7.08
C GLU A 97 -16.96 -2.77 6.19
N LEU A 98 -16.08 -3.73 6.47
CA LEU A 98 -14.90 -3.97 5.64
C LEU A 98 -15.33 -4.54 4.28
N ASP A 99 -14.97 -3.87 3.19
CA ASP A 99 -15.21 -4.39 1.85
C ASP A 99 -14.07 -5.31 1.39
N TYR A 100 -14.34 -6.62 1.39
CA TYR A 100 -13.38 -7.64 0.96
C TYR A 100 -13.06 -7.60 -0.54
N ALA A 101 -13.77 -6.82 -1.37
CA ALA A 101 -13.37 -6.62 -2.77
C ALA A 101 -12.00 -5.91 -2.90
N HIS A 102 -11.58 -5.20 -1.86
CA HIS A 102 -10.25 -4.57 -1.77
C HIS A 102 -9.14 -5.59 -1.44
N TYR A 103 -9.48 -6.80 -0.99
CA TYR A 103 -8.53 -7.86 -0.74
C TYR A 103 -8.09 -8.53 -2.05
N GLN A 104 -6.93 -8.14 -2.57
CA GLN A 104 -6.44 -8.61 -3.87
C GLN A 104 -5.14 -9.40 -3.75
N ILE A 105 -5.10 -10.53 -4.45
CA ILE A 105 -3.93 -11.44 -4.48
C ILE A 105 -2.89 -10.95 -5.50
N ALA A 106 -3.32 -10.32 -6.59
CA ALA A 106 -2.45 -9.95 -7.70
C ALA A 106 -1.28 -9.01 -7.31
N PRO A 107 -1.47 -7.94 -6.50
CA PRO A 107 -0.37 -7.09 -6.05
C PRO A 107 0.67 -7.89 -5.26
N ASN A 108 0.22 -8.78 -4.37
CA ASN A 108 1.09 -9.63 -3.56
C ASN A 108 1.91 -10.60 -4.40
N SER A 109 1.33 -11.22 -5.44
CA SER A 109 2.07 -12.07 -6.39
C SER A 109 3.21 -11.31 -7.10
N ARG A 110 2.96 -10.05 -7.47
CA ARG A 110 3.97 -9.18 -8.10
C ARG A 110 5.07 -8.79 -7.14
N ILE A 111 4.73 -8.42 -5.91
CA ILE A 111 5.69 -8.09 -4.85
C ILE A 111 6.54 -9.31 -4.50
N ARG A 112 5.93 -10.48 -4.38
CA ARG A 112 6.66 -11.75 -4.18
C ARG A 112 7.66 -12.01 -5.30
N SER A 113 7.27 -11.75 -6.55
CA SER A 113 8.20 -11.87 -7.70
C SER A 113 9.34 -10.84 -7.66
N LEU A 114 9.08 -9.65 -7.11
CA LEU A 114 10.05 -8.56 -6.99
C LEU A 114 11.07 -8.79 -5.86
N ILE A 115 10.59 -9.23 -4.70
CA ILE A 115 11.38 -9.32 -3.46
C ILE A 115 11.85 -10.77 -3.18
N ASN A 116 11.14 -11.76 -3.70
CA ASN A 116 11.34 -13.18 -3.41
C ASN A 116 11.21 -13.53 -1.91
N ASN A 117 10.20 -12.97 -1.24
CA ASN A 117 9.91 -13.20 0.17
C ASN A 117 8.38 -13.13 0.41
N GLU A 118 7.86 -13.96 1.32
CA GLU A 118 6.44 -14.05 1.69
C GLU A 118 6.02 -13.04 2.77
N VAL A 119 6.98 -12.31 3.38
CA VAL A 119 6.73 -11.41 4.50
C VAL A 119 5.60 -10.40 4.22
N PHE A 120 5.53 -9.88 2.99
CA PHE A 120 4.51 -8.91 2.59
C PHE A 120 3.13 -9.53 2.48
N TRP A 121 3.05 -10.77 2.03
CA TRP A 121 1.78 -11.50 1.99
C TRP A 121 1.27 -11.77 3.41
N ASN A 122 2.15 -12.23 4.30
CA ASN A 122 1.79 -12.47 5.70
C ASN A 122 1.33 -11.19 6.40
N CYS A 123 2.06 -10.08 6.19
CA CYS A 123 1.65 -8.76 6.68
C CYS A 123 0.27 -8.37 6.17
N TYR A 124 0.05 -8.46 4.86
CA TYR A 124 -1.21 -8.10 4.23
C TYR A 124 -2.38 -8.89 4.83
N GLN A 125 -2.22 -10.20 5.00
CA GLN A 125 -3.20 -11.05 5.65
C GLN A 125 -3.45 -10.65 7.10
N ASN A 126 -2.39 -10.36 7.86
CA ASN A 126 -2.49 -9.96 9.26
C ASN A 126 -3.22 -8.62 9.43
N ILE A 127 -2.99 -7.64 8.55
CA ILE A 127 -3.71 -6.35 8.57
C ILE A 127 -5.21 -6.58 8.37
N PHE A 128 -5.59 -7.33 7.34
CA PHE A 128 -7.01 -7.61 7.07
C PHE A 128 -7.66 -8.41 8.18
N ALA A 129 -6.98 -9.44 8.71
CA ALA A 129 -7.48 -10.24 9.82
C ALA A 129 -7.66 -9.41 11.10
N PHE A 130 -6.70 -8.54 11.41
CA PHE A 130 -6.76 -7.63 12.55
C PHE A 130 -7.95 -6.69 12.42
N VAL A 131 -8.14 -6.02 11.27
CA VAL A 131 -9.24 -5.07 11.09
C VAL A 131 -10.59 -5.76 11.09
N ALA A 132 -10.71 -6.94 10.46
CA ALA A 132 -11.93 -7.73 10.50
C ALA A 132 -12.32 -8.08 11.95
N THR A 133 -11.37 -8.64 12.71
CA THR A 133 -11.60 -9.03 14.11
C THR A 133 -11.90 -7.83 15.00
N SER A 134 -11.20 -6.71 14.79
CA SER A 134 -11.41 -5.48 15.55
C SER A 134 -12.78 -4.87 15.26
N ASN A 135 -13.20 -4.85 13.99
CA ASN A 135 -14.53 -4.38 13.61
C ASN A 135 -15.63 -5.26 14.21
N ASP A 136 -15.46 -6.58 14.15
CA ASP A 136 -16.42 -7.53 14.73
C ASP A 136 -16.55 -7.28 16.24
N SER A 137 -15.45 -7.16 16.97
CA SER A 137 -15.50 -6.84 18.41
C SER A 137 -16.10 -5.47 18.69
N MET A 138 -15.79 -4.43 17.91
CA MET A 138 -16.39 -3.10 18.09
C MET A 138 -17.91 -3.12 17.86
N LYS A 139 -18.38 -3.86 16.86
CA LYS A 139 -19.81 -3.87 16.50
C LYS A 139 -20.61 -4.84 17.35
N ALA A 140 -20.17 -6.10 17.44
CA ALA A 140 -20.90 -7.18 18.07
C ALA A 140 -20.73 -7.22 19.59
N ASP A 141 -19.52 -6.92 20.10
CA ASP A 141 -19.28 -6.96 21.54
C ASP A 141 -19.57 -5.58 22.16
N PHE A 142 -18.82 -4.56 21.76
CA PHE A 142 -18.96 -3.20 22.31
C PHE A 142 -20.33 -2.59 21.97
N GLY A 143 -20.70 -2.54 20.69
CA GLY A 143 -21.93 -1.88 20.26
C GLY A 143 -23.19 -2.46 20.90
N VAL A 144 -23.27 -3.80 20.98
CA VAL A 144 -24.41 -4.48 21.61
C VAL A 144 -24.41 -4.27 23.13
N ALA A 145 -23.25 -4.33 23.78
CA ALA A 145 -23.14 -4.05 25.21
C ALA A 145 -23.56 -2.59 25.52
N LEU A 146 -23.08 -1.62 24.75
CA LEU A 146 -23.47 -0.22 24.86
C LEU A 146 -24.99 -0.05 24.73
N ARG A 147 -25.61 -0.71 23.74
CA ARG A 147 -27.07 -0.65 23.56
C ARG A 147 -27.82 -1.09 24.81
N LYS A 148 -27.44 -2.24 25.38
CA LYS A 148 -28.03 -2.76 26.62
C LYS A 148 -27.81 -1.82 27.82
N MET A 149 -26.66 -1.14 27.86
CA MET A 149 -26.30 -0.22 28.95
C MET A 149 -27.13 1.07 28.93
N VAL A 150 -27.46 1.61 27.75
CA VAL A 150 -28.35 2.79 27.63
C VAL A 150 -29.82 2.44 27.84
N GLU A 151 -30.26 1.26 27.42
CA GLU A 151 -31.63 0.80 27.67
C GLU A 151 -31.93 0.65 29.17
N ARG A 152 -30.90 0.42 30.00
CA ARG A 152 -31.01 0.28 31.46
C ARG A 152 -30.52 1.55 32.16
N GLN A 153 -31.46 2.43 32.52
CA GLN A 153 -31.15 3.63 33.30
C GLN A 153 -30.38 3.30 34.59
N ASN A 154 -29.32 4.08 34.89
CA ASN A 154 -28.49 3.94 36.08
C ASN A 154 -27.88 2.54 36.28
N HIS A 155 -27.40 1.91 35.21
CA HIS A 155 -26.71 0.63 35.34
C HIS A 155 -25.50 0.77 36.29
N PRO A 156 -25.43 0.01 37.40
CA PRO A 156 -24.36 0.17 38.39
C PRO A 156 -22.96 -0.09 37.81
N GLY A 157 -22.86 -0.88 36.73
CA GLY A 157 -21.63 -1.14 35.99
C GLY A 157 -21.25 -0.09 34.93
N LYS A 158 -21.84 1.12 34.92
CA LYS A 158 -21.53 2.16 33.91
C LYS A 158 -20.04 2.52 33.89
N SER A 159 -19.45 2.78 35.06
CA SER A 159 -18.04 3.12 35.17
C SER A 159 -17.15 1.98 34.67
N ASP A 160 -17.48 0.74 35.04
CA ASP A 160 -16.73 -0.44 34.63
C ASP A 160 -16.81 -0.67 33.12
N PHE A 161 -17.99 -0.48 32.52
CA PHE A 161 -18.17 -0.56 31.08
C PHE A 161 -17.34 0.49 30.33
N ILE A 162 -17.37 1.74 30.79
CA ILE A 162 -16.58 2.83 30.19
C ILE A 162 -15.09 2.52 30.31
N ASN A 163 -14.62 2.04 31.46
CA ASN A 163 -13.23 1.67 31.67
C ASN A 163 -12.81 0.51 30.76
N ALA A 164 -13.66 -0.51 30.61
CA ALA A 164 -13.43 -1.63 29.70
C ALA A 164 -13.37 -1.18 28.22
N ALA A 165 -14.24 -0.25 27.82
CA ALA A 165 -14.24 0.31 26.47
C ALA A 165 -12.97 1.14 26.18
N VAL A 166 -12.49 1.91 27.17
CA VAL A 166 -11.22 2.65 27.06
C VAL A 166 -10.05 1.67 26.98
N GLN A 167 -10.00 0.66 27.85
CA GLN A 167 -8.95 -0.36 27.79
C GLN A 167 -8.93 -1.10 26.45
N MET A 168 -10.09 -1.52 25.95
CA MET A 168 -10.22 -2.12 24.63
C MET A 168 -9.73 -1.17 23.53
N SER A 169 -10.04 0.12 23.64
CA SER A 169 -9.56 1.13 22.69
C SER A 169 -8.05 1.25 22.67
N ASP A 170 -7.43 1.31 23.84
CA ASP A 170 -5.98 1.45 24.00
C ASP A 170 -5.26 0.19 23.50
N ASP A 171 -5.75 -1.00 23.86
CA ASP A 171 -5.22 -2.28 23.38
C ASP A 171 -5.26 -2.38 21.86
N GLN A 172 -6.34 -1.89 21.23
CA GLN A 172 -6.48 -1.90 19.78
C GLN A 172 -5.59 -0.87 19.10
N ASP A 173 -5.40 0.31 19.68
CA ASP A 173 -4.46 1.32 19.17
C ASP A 173 -3.03 0.77 19.18
N GLU A 174 -2.58 0.22 20.32
CA GLU A 174 -1.25 -0.40 20.44
C GLU A 174 -1.03 -1.52 19.42
N LYS A 175 -2.00 -2.42 19.25
CA LYS A 175 -1.93 -3.50 18.25
C LYS A 175 -1.90 -2.99 16.81
N SER A 176 -2.43 -1.81 16.55
CA SER A 176 -2.47 -1.23 15.20
C SER A 176 -1.14 -0.59 14.77
N LYS A 177 -0.31 -0.14 15.73
CA LYS A 177 0.94 0.61 15.46
C LYS A 177 1.90 -0.11 14.51
N PRO A 178 2.20 -1.41 14.68
CA PRO A 178 3.11 -2.12 13.78
C PRO A 178 2.65 -2.09 12.32
N PHE A 179 1.34 -2.07 12.06
CA PHE A 179 0.81 -2.05 10.69
C PHE A 179 1.08 -0.72 9.97
N TYR A 180 1.05 0.41 10.68
CA TYR A 180 1.42 1.71 10.09
C TYR A 180 2.91 1.79 9.75
N GLU A 181 3.76 1.21 10.59
CA GLU A 181 5.19 1.11 10.31
C GLU A 181 5.45 0.24 9.07
N MET A 182 4.73 -0.88 8.94
CA MET A 182 4.80 -1.75 7.75
C MET A 182 4.38 -1.03 6.46
N VAL A 183 3.32 -0.23 6.50
CA VAL A 183 2.92 0.64 5.37
C VAL A 183 4.04 1.64 5.02
N SER A 184 4.70 2.23 6.02
CA SER A 184 5.84 3.12 5.79
C SER A 184 7.02 2.42 5.10
N ILE A 185 7.34 1.18 5.49
CA ILE A 185 8.37 0.37 4.83
C ILE A 185 8.02 0.14 3.37
N MET A 186 6.75 -0.14 3.06
CA MET A 186 6.29 -0.34 1.69
C MET A 186 6.40 0.92 0.84
N PHE A 187 6.07 2.08 1.39
CA PHE A 187 6.30 3.36 0.72
C PHE A 187 7.78 3.59 0.40
N GLN A 188 8.68 3.27 1.34
CA GLN A 188 10.13 3.37 1.12
C GLN A 188 10.61 2.41 0.01
N LEU A 189 10.06 1.19 -0.07
CA LEU A 189 10.34 0.26 -1.17
C LEU A 189 9.82 0.81 -2.52
N SER A 190 8.63 1.41 -2.55
CA SER A 190 8.11 2.12 -3.73
C SER A 190 9.09 3.19 -4.20
N GLU A 191 9.60 4.02 -3.29
CA GLU A 191 10.60 5.04 -3.64
C GLU A 191 11.90 4.45 -4.20
N LEU A 192 12.42 3.39 -3.58
CA LEU A 192 13.64 2.72 -4.02
C LEU A 192 13.49 2.14 -5.42
N LEU A 193 12.30 1.61 -5.74
CA LEU A 193 11.97 1.10 -7.07
C LEU A 193 11.77 2.26 -8.06
N ALA A 194 11.08 3.33 -7.68
CA ALA A 194 10.83 4.48 -8.54
C ALA A 194 12.12 5.20 -8.99
N LYS A 195 13.12 5.26 -8.11
CA LYS A 195 14.45 5.84 -8.37
C LYS A 195 15.35 4.94 -9.22
N SER A 196 14.94 3.69 -9.46
CA SER A 196 15.74 2.71 -10.18
C SER A 196 15.38 2.62 -11.66
N ASN A 197 16.37 2.28 -12.50
CA ASN A 197 16.22 2.12 -13.95
C ASN A 197 16.38 0.64 -14.34
N TYR A 198 15.59 -0.24 -13.71
CA TYR A 198 15.62 -1.67 -14.01
C TYR A 198 14.82 -2.01 -15.26
N SER A 199 15.41 -2.85 -16.10
CA SER A 199 14.66 -3.59 -17.11
C SER A 199 13.97 -4.80 -16.47
N ILE A 200 13.00 -5.41 -17.17
CA ILE A 200 12.34 -6.64 -16.71
C ILE A 200 13.39 -7.74 -16.40
N ASN A 201 14.42 -7.86 -17.24
CA ASN A 201 15.46 -8.88 -17.10
C ASN A 201 16.35 -8.66 -15.87
N ASP A 202 16.51 -7.41 -15.45
CA ASP A 202 17.35 -7.02 -14.32
C ASP A 202 16.58 -6.95 -13.00
N MET A 203 15.28 -7.26 -12.99
CA MET A 203 14.42 -7.05 -11.81
C MET A 203 14.88 -7.85 -10.58
N HIS A 204 15.44 -9.04 -10.80
CA HIS A 204 16.02 -9.87 -9.75
C HIS A 204 17.13 -9.16 -8.97
N LYS A 205 17.78 -8.14 -9.55
CA LYS A 205 18.81 -7.35 -8.85
C LYS A 205 18.24 -6.43 -7.79
N PHE A 206 16.94 -6.10 -7.86
CA PHE A 206 16.28 -5.23 -6.89
C PHE A 206 16.30 -5.86 -5.50
N SER A 207 15.86 -7.12 -5.37
CA SER A 207 15.86 -7.85 -4.09
C SER A 207 17.26 -8.10 -3.52
N LEU A 208 18.30 -8.05 -4.36
CA LEU A 208 19.70 -8.21 -3.93
C LEU A 208 20.33 -6.93 -3.38
N ARG A 209 19.70 -5.76 -3.58
CA ARG A 209 20.23 -4.52 -3.03
C ARG A 209 20.23 -4.58 -1.50
N ARG A 210 21.25 -3.98 -0.89
CA ARG A 210 21.39 -3.95 0.57
C ARG A 210 20.22 -3.22 1.23
N ASP A 211 19.91 -2.02 0.76
CA ASP A 211 18.80 -1.20 1.26
C ASP A 211 17.44 -1.91 1.18
N VAL A 212 17.17 -2.64 0.10
CA VAL A 212 15.96 -3.46 -0.03
C VAL A 212 15.95 -4.59 1.00
N ARG A 213 17.06 -5.31 1.17
CA ARG A 213 17.16 -6.40 2.17
C ARG A 213 16.98 -5.91 3.60
N ASP A 214 17.62 -4.79 3.94
CA ASP A 214 17.51 -4.15 5.25
C ASP A 214 16.03 -3.82 5.56
N LYS A 215 15.28 -3.34 4.56
CA LYS A 215 13.83 -3.05 4.69
C LYS A 215 12.97 -4.30 4.83
N VAL A 216 13.32 -5.37 4.12
CA VAL A 216 12.63 -6.67 4.23
C VAL A 216 12.84 -7.29 5.60
N GLU A 217 14.06 -7.19 6.14
CA GLU A 217 14.37 -7.65 7.50
C GLU A 217 13.65 -6.81 8.56
N GLU A 218 13.62 -5.48 8.39
CA GLU A 218 12.84 -4.58 9.24
C GLU A 218 11.36 -5.00 9.27
N MET A 219 10.77 -5.30 8.11
CA MET A 219 9.40 -5.80 7.99
C MET A 219 9.19 -7.13 8.73
N GLN A 220 10.13 -8.06 8.63
CA GLN A 220 10.06 -9.37 9.29
C GLN A 220 10.10 -9.24 10.81
N ASN A 221 10.97 -8.39 11.34
CA ASN A 221 11.11 -8.15 12.77
C ASN A 221 9.85 -7.53 13.39
N LYS A 222 9.00 -6.86 12.59
CA LYS A 222 7.74 -6.28 13.07
C LYS A 222 6.57 -7.26 13.08
N LEU A 223 6.70 -8.40 12.41
CA LEU A 223 5.68 -9.46 12.38
C LEU A 223 5.89 -10.54 13.44
N THR A 224 7.07 -10.57 14.07
CA THR A 224 7.47 -11.58 15.06
C THR A 224 7.34 -11.01 16.46
#